data_AF-N6TDU7-F1
#
_entry.id   AF-N6TDU7-F1
#
_cell.length_a   1.000
_cell.length_b   1.000
_cell.length_c   1.000
_cell.angle_alpha   90.00
_cell.angle_beta   90.00
_cell.angle_gamma   90.00
#
_symmetry.space_group_name_H-M   'P 1'
#
loop_
_entity.id
_entity.type
_entity.pdbx_description
1 polymer ?
#
loop_
_entity_poly.entity_id
_entity_poly.type
_entity_poly.pdbx_seq_one_letter_code
_entity_poly.pdbx_strand_id
1 'polypeptide(L)'
;MLKPKYEPSPRRNRRRTCKHKTEVRSSSSDSDSSNGSFSDEEDYSMEELQRKQQHPDRLDTEMWYNDPGEMNDGPLCRCSYKSRKSGIRHGIYPGELPIPKCSIFTNNADKLFHYRIIISPPTNFLIKAPTIIQHDEHEYIFEGFSILSHFPLPNLPPCKVIRFNIEYTILYYEEKFPEHFTISEIDLFSMFLFKEVLELVDLDLVTPLDSQSCSRFHFMPRFVRELPGDGKEILCMQQVIKYLLDSSVPLIQECDLESMVKMSQYEWQNFADELKGMV
;
A
#
# COMPACT_ATOMS: atom_id res chain seq x y z
N MET A 1 16.68 4.64 -21.29
CA MET A 1 16.92 6.07 -20.98
C MET A 1 16.14 6.39 -19.71
N LEU A 2 16.74 7.06 -18.72
CA LEU A 2 16.02 7.47 -17.51
C LEU A 2 14.97 8.52 -17.91
N LYS A 3 13.71 8.28 -17.52
CA LYS A 3 12.62 9.25 -17.69
C LYS A 3 12.98 10.54 -16.94
N PRO A 4 12.86 11.72 -17.56
CA PRO A 4 13.13 12.99 -16.88
C PRO A 4 12.18 13.15 -15.70
N LYS A 5 12.71 13.63 -14.56
CA LYS A 5 11.90 13.88 -13.36
C LYS A 5 10.89 14.97 -13.67
N TYR A 6 9.60 14.69 -13.43
CA TYR A 6 8.56 15.70 -13.54
C TYR A 6 8.73 16.77 -12.45
N GLU A 7 8.74 18.04 -12.87
CA GLU A 7 8.71 19.17 -11.97
C GLU A 7 7.34 19.86 -12.09
N PRO A 8 6.52 19.86 -11.03
CA PRO A 8 5.22 20.50 -11.07
C PRO A 8 5.37 22.02 -11.17
N SER A 9 4.39 22.67 -11.79
CA SER A 9 4.34 24.13 -11.86
C SER A 9 4.33 24.77 -10.46
N PRO A 10 4.93 25.97 -10.29
CA PRO A 10 5.01 26.62 -8.99
C PRO A 10 3.62 26.90 -8.41
N ARG A 11 3.38 26.47 -7.17
CA ARG A 11 2.13 26.74 -6.46
C ARG A 11 2.04 28.19 -6.02
N ARG A 12 0.87 28.80 -6.16
CA ARG A 12 0.56 30.07 -5.52
C ARG A 12 0.46 29.84 -4.01
N ASN A 13 1.47 30.29 -3.25
CA ASN A 13 1.49 30.18 -1.80
C ASN A 13 0.44 31.12 -1.15
N ARG A 14 -0.82 30.69 -1.09
CA ARG A 14 -1.84 31.33 -0.25
C ARG A 14 -1.69 30.77 1.16
N ARG A 15 -0.93 31.47 2.02
CA ARG A 15 -0.73 31.07 3.42
C ARG A 15 -2.07 31.08 4.17
N ARG A 16 -2.66 29.92 4.38
CA ARG A 16 -3.72 29.75 5.40
C ARG A 16 -3.07 29.76 6.78
N THR A 17 -3.49 30.68 7.65
CA THR A 17 -3.25 30.58 9.09
C THR A 17 -4.16 29.49 9.65
N CYS A 18 -3.58 28.37 10.08
CA CYS A 18 -4.31 27.28 10.72
C CYS A 18 -4.86 27.79 12.08
N LYS A 19 -6.15 28.14 12.15
CA LYS A 19 -6.82 28.48 13.41
C LYS A 19 -7.16 27.18 14.16
N HIS A 20 -6.15 26.52 14.73
CA HIS A 20 -6.43 25.61 15.84
C HIS A 20 -6.86 26.48 17.02
N LYS A 21 -8.18 26.63 17.22
CA LYS A 21 -8.73 27.20 18.45
C LYS A 21 -8.38 26.23 19.58
N THR A 22 -7.27 26.46 20.27
CA THR A 22 -7.16 26.12 21.67
C THR A 22 -8.23 26.91 22.41
N GLU A 23 -9.18 26.23 23.04
CA GLU A 23 -10.15 26.84 23.93
C GLU A 23 -9.42 27.51 25.10
N VAL A 24 -9.10 28.79 24.95
CA VAL A 24 -8.76 29.65 26.08
C VAL A 24 -9.73 30.83 26.03
N ARG A 25 -10.66 30.82 26.98
CA ARG A 25 -11.62 31.91 27.21
C ARG A 25 -10.87 33.22 27.46
N SER A 26 -11.05 34.21 26.60
CA SER A 26 -10.89 35.64 26.91
C SER A 26 -11.57 36.47 25.82
N SER A 27 -12.20 37.55 26.24
CA SER A 27 -13.31 38.27 25.63
C SER A 27 -12.97 39.27 24.51
N SER A 28 -14.01 39.56 23.72
CA SER A 28 -14.33 40.77 22.92
C SER A 28 -13.49 41.13 21.69
N SER A 29 -14.05 40.91 20.49
CA SER A 29 -14.59 41.98 19.61
C SER A 29 -14.95 41.39 18.23
N ASP A 30 -16.21 41.58 17.83
CA ASP A 30 -16.75 41.18 16.53
C ASP A 30 -16.11 41.93 15.35
N SER A 31 -15.75 41.18 14.31
CA SER A 31 -15.73 41.66 12.93
C SER A 31 -15.89 40.48 11.97
N ASP A 32 -17.10 40.38 11.41
CA ASP A 32 -17.49 39.47 10.34
C ASP A 32 -16.59 39.67 9.10
N SER A 33 -15.84 38.65 8.74
CA SER A 33 -15.23 38.53 7.41
C SER A 33 -15.01 37.05 7.09
N SER A 34 -16.12 36.34 6.86
CA SER A 34 -16.14 34.90 6.54
C SER A 34 -16.68 34.59 5.13
N ASN A 35 -17.00 35.59 4.31
CA ASN A 35 -17.57 35.35 2.97
C ASN A 35 -16.54 35.26 1.83
N GLY A 36 -15.28 35.65 2.05
CA GLY A 36 -14.24 35.58 1.01
C GLY A 36 -13.40 34.30 1.01
N SER A 37 -13.39 33.54 2.11
CA SER A 37 -12.47 32.40 2.27
C SER A 37 -13.02 31.07 1.78
N PHE A 38 -14.28 30.98 1.36
CA PHE A 38 -14.84 29.72 0.86
C PHE A 38 -14.64 29.58 -0.66
N SER A 39 -14.95 30.63 -1.43
CA SER A 39 -14.76 30.63 -2.89
C SER A 39 -13.29 30.49 -3.29
N ASP A 40 -12.39 31.18 -2.58
CA ASP A 40 -10.93 31.12 -2.84
C ASP A 40 -10.34 29.71 -2.65
N GLU A 41 -11.02 28.85 -1.88
CA GLU A 41 -10.54 27.52 -1.53
C GLU A 41 -11.12 26.44 -2.43
N GLU A 42 -12.36 26.62 -2.86
CA GLU A 42 -12.95 25.85 -3.95
C GLU A 42 -12.15 26.10 -5.24
N ASP A 43 -11.85 27.36 -5.57
CA ASP A 43 -11.04 27.71 -6.74
C ASP A 43 -9.64 27.09 -6.69
N TYR A 44 -8.98 27.12 -5.52
CA TYR A 44 -7.66 26.50 -5.34
C TYR A 44 -7.70 24.97 -5.51
N SER A 45 -8.74 24.31 -4.97
CA SER A 45 -8.90 22.86 -5.11
C SER A 45 -9.11 22.45 -6.57
N MET A 46 -9.85 23.25 -7.33
CA MET A 46 -10.10 23.03 -8.75
C MET A 46 -8.82 23.25 -9.59
N GLU A 47 -8.01 24.26 -9.26
CA GLU A 47 -6.69 24.47 -9.89
C GLU A 47 -5.75 23.27 -9.64
N GLU A 48 -5.70 22.74 -8.42
CA GLU A 48 -4.86 21.56 -8.09
C GLU A 48 -5.35 20.29 -8.82
N LEU A 49 -6.66 20.06 -8.90
CA LEU A 49 -7.22 18.95 -9.65
C LEU A 49 -6.85 19.02 -11.13
N GLN A 50 -6.97 20.19 -11.76
CA GLN A 50 -6.57 20.38 -13.16
C GLN A 50 -5.06 20.13 -13.37
N ARG A 51 -4.23 20.58 -12.42
CA ARG A 51 -2.79 20.34 -12.46
C ARG A 51 -2.46 18.84 -12.37
N LYS A 52 -3.13 18.12 -11.46
CA LYS A 52 -2.97 16.67 -11.28
C LYS A 52 -3.45 15.86 -12.49
N GLN A 53 -4.50 16.32 -13.18
CA GLN A 53 -4.92 15.73 -14.46
C GLN A 53 -3.84 15.87 -15.54
N GLN A 54 -2.95 16.86 -15.46
CA GLN A 54 -1.86 17.03 -16.43
C GLN A 54 -0.57 16.28 -16.05
N HIS A 55 -0.61 15.44 -15.00
CA HIS A 55 0.57 14.70 -14.56
C HIS A 55 1.04 13.72 -15.66
N PRO A 56 2.32 13.77 -16.09
CA PRO A 56 2.80 12.95 -17.21
C PRO A 56 2.92 11.46 -16.89
N ASP A 57 2.86 11.10 -15.61
CA ASP A 57 3.04 9.72 -15.14
C ASP A 57 1.71 9.01 -14.84
N ARG A 58 0.57 9.68 -15.07
CA ARG A 58 -0.73 9.01 -14.99
C ARG A 58 -0.84 7.96 -16.09
N LEU A 59 -1.41 6.80 -15.74
CA LEU A 59 -1.63 5.71 -16.70
C LEU A 59 -2.79 5.99 -17.65
N ASP A 60 -3.84 6.66 -17.15
CA ASP A 60 -5.04 6.98 -17.91
C ASP A 60 -5.61 8.34 -17.51
N THR A 61 -6.47 8.90 -18.35
CA THR A 61 -7.24 10.13 -18.08
C THR A 61 -8.14 10.07 -16.85
N GLU A 62 -8.65 8.88 -16.51
CA GLU A 62 -9.52 8.65 -15.36
C GLU A 62 -8.73 8.26 -14.09
N MET A 63 -7.41 8.08 -14.21
CA MET A 63 -6.54 7.70 -13.11
C MET A 63 -5.73 8.89 -12.60
N TRP A 64 -5.48 8.88 -11.30
CA TRP A 64 -4.63 9.86 -10.62
C TRP A 64 -3.27 9.23 -10.32
N TYR A 65 -2.22 10.03 -10.40
CA TYR A 65 -0.88 9.63 -9.97
C TYR A 65 -0.67 9.99 -8.49
N ASN A 66 -0.10 9.07 -7.72
CA ASN A 66 0.15 9.26 -6.29
C ASN A 66 1.48 9.99 -6.05
N ASP A 67 1.43 11.32 -5.92
CA ASP A 67 2.59 12.11 -5.52
C ASP A 67 2.84 12.03 -3.99
N PRO A 68 4.10 11.85 -3.53
CA PRO A 68 4.43 11.84 -2.11
C PRO A 68 4.01 13.14 -1.40
N GLY A 69 3.33 13.01 -0.26
CA GLY A 69 2.88 14.12 0.58
C GLY A 69 1.71 14.92 0.01
N GLU A 70 1.02 14.38 -0.99
CA GLU A 70 -0.08 15.04 -1.70
C GLU A 70 -1.35 14.21 -1.68
N MET A 71 -2.48 14.90 -1.65
CA MET A 71 -3.81 14.41 -1.99
C MET A 71 -4.19 14.93 -3.39
N ASN A 72 -5.34 14.48 -3.90
CA ASN A 72 -5.86 14.93 -5.20
C ASN A 72 -6.18 16.45 -5.21
N ASP A 73 -6.55 17.01 -4.07
CA ASP A 73 -6.91 18.42 -3.87
C ASP A 73 -5.77 19.29 -3.30
N GLY A 74 -4.52 18.79 -3.36
CA GLY A 74 -3.31 19.50 -2.94
C GLY A 74 -2.57 18.82 -1.77
N PRO A 75 -1.78 19.55 -0.96
CA PRO A 75 -0.86 18.92 -0.01
C PRO A 75 -1.60 18.20 1.13
N LEU A 76 -1.14 16.98 1.46
CA LEU A 76 -1.69 16.13 2.53
C LEU A 76 -1.68 16.82 3.90
N CYS A 77 -0.65 17.63 4.16
CA CYS A 77 -0.50 18.36 5.42
C CYS A 77 -0.25 19.86 5.20
N ARG A 78 -1.09 20.70 5.78
CA ARG A 78 -0.94 22.17 5.78
C ARG A 78 -0.35 22.74 7.08
N CYS A 79 0.09 21.88 8.00
CA CYS A 79 0.70 22.31 9.26
C CYS A 79 2.06 22.99 9.03
N SER A 80 2.43 23.89 9.95
CA SER A 80 3.74 24.52 9.95
C SER A 80 4.87 23.50 10.09
N TYR A 81 6.08 23.84 9.64
CA TYR A 81 7.27 22.98 9.80
C TYR A 81 7.51 22.57 11.26
N LYS A 82 7.28 23.47 12.23
CA LYS A 82 7.39 23.14 13.67
C LYS A 82 6.35 22.12 14.10
N SER A 83 5.11 22.28 13.65
CA SER A 83 4.00 21.38 13.99
C SER A 83 4.14 20.00 13.37
N ARG A 84 4.76 19.88 12.18
CA ARG A 84 5.03 18.60 11.51
C ARG A 84 6.03 17.71 12.25
N LYS A 85 6.84 18.27 13.15
CA LYS A 85 7.79 17.52 14.00
C LYS A 85 7.12 16.78 15.17
N SER A 86 5.80 16.84 15.27
CA SER A 86 5.05 16.20 16.34
C SER A 86 3.66 15.76 15.86
N GLY A 87 3.10 14.74 16.50
CA GLY A 87 1.71 14.34 16.33
C GLY A 87 1.52 13.08 15.47
N ILE A 88 0.55 12.27 15.89
CA ILE A 88 0.27 10.96 15.33
C ILE A 88 -0.16 10.99 13.85
N ARG A 89 -0.72 12.12 13.38
CA ARG A 89 -1.08 12.30 11.95
C ARG A 89 0.13 12.51 11.05
N HIS A 90 1.31 12.75 11.62
CA HIS A 90 2.57 12.86 10.90
C HIS A 90 3.45 11.61 11.10
N GLY A 91 2.87 10.50 11.57
CA GLY A 91 3.61 9.25 11.83
C GLY A 91 4.54 9.33 13.07
N ILE A 92 4.33 10.30 13.95
CA ILE A 92 5.14 10.47 15.17
C ILE A 92 4.33 10.01 16.37
N TYR A 93 4.58 8.77 16.78
CA TYR A 93 3.92 8.14 17.92
C TYR A 93 4.81 8.24 19.17
N PRO A 94 4.30 8.78 20.30
CA PRO A 94 5.09 8.89 21.52
C PRO A 94 5.54 7.53 22.06
N GLY A 95 6.80 7.44 22.49
CA GLY A 95 7.39 6.22 23.06
C GLY A 95 7.98 5.25 22.04
N GLU A 96 7.75 5.50 20.75
CA GLU A 96 8.38 4.75 19.69
C GLU A 96 9.88 5.04 19.58
N LEU A 97 10.69 3.97 19.59
CA LEU A 97 12.14 4.02 19.41
C LEU A 97 12.54 3.43 18.04
N PRO A 98 13.72 3.83 17.51
CA PRO A 98 14.32 3.18 16.35
C PRO A 98 14.54 1.68 16.61
N ILE A 99 14.20 0.85 15.62
CA ILE A 99 14.35 -0.60 15.70
C ILE A 99 15.67 -1.01 15.05
N PRO A 100 16.51 -1.83 15.72
CA PRO A 100 17.72 -2.38 15.11
C PRO A 100 17.40 -3.20 13.85
N LYS A 101 18.20 -3.02 12.78
CA LYS A 101 18.01 -3.77 11.53
C LYS A 101 18.09 -5.29 11.75
N CYS A 102 17.18 -6.00 11.10
CA CYS A 102 17.24 -7.45 10.95
C CYS A 102 18.48 -7.91 10.16
N SER A 103 18.89 -9.16 10.36
CA SER A 103 19.86 -9.82 9.48
C SER A 103 19.16 -10.20 8.18
N ILE A 104 19.57 -9.57 7.07
CA ILE A 104 18.83 -9.61 5.80
C ILE A 104 18.77 -11.02 5.16
N PHE A 105 19.77 -11.87 5.41
CA PHE A 105 19.86 -13.22 4.80
C PHE A 105 19.28 -14.34 5.69
N THR A 106 18.53 -13.98 6.72
CA THR A 106 17.91 -14.93 7.66
C THR A 106 16.45 -14.55 7.92
N ASN A 107 15.65 -15.44 8.48
CA ASN A 107 14.25 -15.17 8.84
C ASN A 107 14.08 -14.43 10.19
N ASN A 108 15.16 -14.32 10.99
CA ASN A 108 15.16 -13.67 12.32
C ASN A 108 14.06 -14.20 13.27
N ALA A 109 13.76 -15.50 13.21
CA ALA A 109 12.72 -16.15 14.02
C ALA A 109 12.92 -16.01 15.54
N ASP A 110 14.15 -15.75 15.98
CA ASP A 110 14.51 -15.50 17.38
C ASP A 110 14.09 -14.09 17.88
N LYS A 111 13.77 -13.17 16.96
CA LYS A 111 13.51 -11.76 17.26
C LYS A 111 12.14 -11.27 16.79
N LEU A 112 11.50 -12.01 15.90
CA LEU A 112 10.25 -11.63 15.27
C LEU A 112 9.09 -12.49 15.77
N PHE A 113 7.93 -11.86 15.91
CA PHE A 113 6.67 -12.49 16.28
C PHE A 113 5.76 -12.56 15.06
N HIS A 114 5.15 -13.71 14.81
CA HIS A 114 4.39 -13.99 13.60
C HIS A 114 2.89 -13.97 13.86
N TYR A 115 2.16 -13.20 13.05
CA TYR A 115 0.71 -13.11 13.09
C TYR A 115 0.12 -13.23 11.69
N ARG A 116 -0.87 -14.10 11.52
CA ARG A 116 -1.67 -14.15 10.29
C ARG A 116 -2.80 -13.14 10.35
N ILE A 117 -2.98 -12.36 9.28
CA ILE A 117 -4.06 -11.38 9.17
C ILE A 117 -5.26 -11.98 8.47
N ILE A 118 -6.45 -11.73 9.01
CA ILE A 118 -7.73 -12.14 8.43
C ILE A 118 -8.67 -10.94 8.42
N ILE A 119 -9.46 -10.82 7.36
CA ILE A 119 -10.49 -9.80 7.24
C ILE A 119 -11.86 -10.48 7.27
N SER A 120 -12.75 -9.99 8.14
CA SER A 120 -14.12 -10.49 8.29
C SER A 120 -15.14 -9.36 8.13
N PRO A 121 -16.22 -9.53 7.34
CA PRO A 121 -16.53 -10.70 6.52
C PRO A 121 -15.60 -10.83 5.30
N PRO A 122 -15.48 -12.01 4.67
CA PRO A 122 -14.62 -12.21 3.51
C PRO A 122 -15.26 -11.75 2.18
N THR A 123 -16.32 -10.93 2.23
CA THR A 123 -17.21 -10.63 1.09
C THR A 123 -16.49 -10.16 -0.18
N ASN A 124 -15.55 -9.22 -0.07
CA ASN A 124 -14.76 -8.75 -1.21
C ASN A 124 -13.46 -9.53 -1.44
N PHE A 125 -13.16 -10.55 -0.62
CA PHE A 125 -11.93 -11.34 -0.69
C PHE A 125 -12.16 -12.73 -1.32
N LEU A 126 -13.41 -13.18 -1.43
CA LEU A 126 -13.80 -14.36 -2.19
C LEU A 126 -13.91 -14.02 -3.68
N ILE A 127 -12.77 -14.04 -4.37
CA ILE A 127 -12.69 -13.78 -5.81
C ILE A 127 -12.77 -15.07 -6.63
N LYS A 128 -13.34 -14.99 -7.83
CA LYS A 128 -13.51 -16.14 -8.74
C LYS A 128 -12.19 -16.67 -9.30
N ALA A 129 -11.21 -15.79 -9.46
CA ALA A 129 -9.89 -16.09 -9.98
C ALA A 129 -8.84 -15.59 -8.97
N PRO A 130 -8.49 -16.40 -7.94
CA PRO A 130 -7.43 -16.04 -7.02
C PRO A 130 -6.06 -16.11 -7.70
N THR A 131 -5.06 -15.45 -7.13
CA THR A 131 -3.67 -15.64 -7.56
C THR A 131 -3.19 -17.02 -7.14
N ILE A 132 -2.78 -17.83 -8.11
CA ILE A 132 -2.34 -19.22 -7.92
C ILE A 132 -0.90 -19.34 -8.41
N ILE A 133 -0.06 -20.00 -7.63
CA ILE A 133 1.30 -20.39 -8.04
C ILE A 133 1.35 -21.92 -8.10
N GLN A 134 1.74 -22.46 -9.26
CA GLN A 134 1.97 -23.89 -9.43
C GLN A 134 3.42 -24.22 -9.08
N HIS A 135 3.63 -25.18 -8.17
CA HIS A 135 4.94 -25.65 -7.78
C HIS A 135 4.90 -27.12 -7.37
N ASP A 136 5.82 -27.94 -7.91
CA ASP A 136 5.95 -29.37 -7.60
C ASP A 136 4.63 -30.14 -7.74
N GLU A 137 3.94 -29.98 -8.87
CA GLU A 137 2.62 -30.59 -9.18
C GLU A 137 1.45 -30.14 -8.29
N HIS A 138 1.64 -29.07 -7.50
CA HIS A 138 0.63 -28.57 -6.59
C HIS A 138 0.29 -27.10 -6.84
N GLU A 139 -0.96 -26.75 -6.53
CA GLU A 139 -1.46 -25.38 -6.59
C GLU A 139 -1.39 -24.74 -5.19
N TYR A 140 -0.77 -23.55 -5.13
CA TYR A 140 -0.73 -22.72 -3.94
C TYR A 140 -1.55 -21.46 -4.17
N ILE A 141 -2.54 -21.23 -3.32
CA ILE A 141 -3.51 -20.14 -3.47
C ILE A 141 -3.16 -19.00 -2.53
N PHE A 142 -3.23 -17.77 -3.00
CA PHE A 142 -3.05 -16.60 -2.16
C PHE A 142 -4.10 -16.53 -1.04
N GLU A 143 -3.66 -16.47 0.22
CA GLU A 143 -4.50 -16.46 1.44
C GLU A 143 -4.41 -15.12 2.20
N GLY A 144 -3.71 -14.13 1.66
CA GLY A 144 -3.45 -12.86 2.33
C GLY A 144 -2.01 -12.74 2.84
N PHE A 145 -1.85 -12.07 3.98
CA PHE A 145 -0.54 -11.70 4.50
C PHE A 145 -0.30 -12.19 5.93
N SER A 146 0.93 -12.60 6.17
CA SER A 146 1.53 -12.68 7.50
C SER A 146 2.20 -11.36 7.84
N ILE A 147 2.03 -10.91 9.09
CA ILE A 147 2.77 -9.79 9.68
C ILE A 147 3.83 -10.37 10.62
N LEU A 148 5.05 -9.88 10.47
CA LEU A 148 6.17 -10.15 11.37
C LEU A 148 6.48 -8.88 12.16
N SER A 149 6.37 -8.94 13.49
CA SER A 149 6.57 -7.80 14.39
C SER A 149 7.84 -7.98 15.22
N HIS A 150 8.56 -6.90 15.50
CA HIS A 150 9.71 -6.89 16.41
C HIS A 150 9.36 -7.00 17.90
N PHE A 151 8.07 -6.96 18.21
CA PHE A 151 7.54 -7.05 19.57
C PHE A 151 6.24 -7.84 19.56
N PRO A 152 5.91 -8.56 20.65
CA PRO A 152 4.63 -9.25 20.74
C PRO A 152 3.51 -8.21 20.72
N LEU A 153 2.48 -8.47 19.91
CA LEU A 153 1.30 -7.64 19.90
C LEU A 153 0.52 -7.89 21.21
N PRO A 154 0.21 -6.84 21.99
CA PRO A 154 -0.66 -7.01 23.14
C PRO A 154 -2.07 -7.38 22.68
N ASN A 155 -2.98 -7.68 23.60
CA ASN A 155 -4.41 -7.83 23.28
C ASN A 155 -4.98 -6.48 22.84
N LEU A 156 -4.84 -6.17 21.56
CA LEU A 156 -5.37 -4.97 20.92
C LEU A 156 -6.89 -5.11 20.72
N PRO A 157 -7.66 -4.02 20.86
CA PRO A 157 -9.08 -4.04 20.52
C PRO A 157 -9.29 -4.37 19.04
N PRO A 158 -10.45 -4.95 18.66
CA PRO A 158 -10.76 -5.23 17.26
C PRO A 158 -10.63 -3.98 16.39
N CYS A 159 -9.86 -4.08 15.30
CA CYS A 159 -9.71 -3.00 14.34
C CYS A 159 -10.84 -3.08 13.33
N LYS A 160 -11.71 -2.06 13.29
CA LYS A 160 -12.85 -2.00 12.38
C LYS A 160 -12.66 -0.89 11.35
N VAL A 161 -12.93 -1.20 10.08
CA VAL A 161 -12.82 -0.27 8.96
C VAL A 161 -14.04 -0.43 8.07
N ILE A 162 -14.66 0.67 7.66
CA ILE A 162 -15.77 0.64 6.70
C ILE A 162 -15.21 0.87 5.30
N ARG A 163 -15.43 -0.09 4.39
CA ARG A 163 -15.08 0.03 2.97
C ARG A 163 -16.17 -0.63 2.13
N PHE A 164 -16.48 -0.06 0.97
CA PHE A 164 -17.59 -0.51 0.12
C PHE A 164 -18.94 -0.61 0.85
N ASN A 165 -19.18 0.28 1.82
CA ASN A 165 -20.34 0.27 2.71
C ASN A 165 -20.48 -1.02 3.55
N ILE A 166 -19.39 -1.77 3.73
CA ILE A 166 -19.31 -2.95 4.58
C ILE A 166 -18.36 -2.64 5.73
N GLU A 167 -18.79 -2.91 6.97
CA GLU A 167 -17.90 -2.88 8.13
C GLU A 167 -17.04 -4.15 8.14
N TYR A 168 -15.75 -3.98 7.91
CA TYR A 168 -14.75 -5.03 8.04
C TYR A 168 -14.10 -4.97 9.40
N THR A 169 -13.84 -6.14 9.97
CA THR A 169 -13.01 -6.34 11.16
C THR A 169 -11.70 -7.00 10.72
N ILE A 170 -10.58 -6.34 11.00
CA ILE A 170 -9.23 -6.88 10.81
C ILE A 170 -8.87 -7.64 12.07
N LEU A 171 -8.63 -8.94 11.89
CA LEU A 171 -8.26 -9.89 12.92
C LEU A 171 -6.82 -10.33 12.68
N TYR A 172 -6.14 -10.67 13.77
CA TYR A 172 -4.79 -11.23 13.71
C TYR A 172 -4.72 -12.41 14.67
N TYR A 173 -4.05 -13.48 14.25
CA TYR A 173 -3.87 -14.70 15.03
C TYR A 173 -2.40 -15.06 15.05
N GLU A 174 -1.87 -15.30 16.25
CA GLU A 174 -0.53 -15.84 16.39
C GLU A 174 -0.50 -17.27 15.84
N GLU A 175 0.47 -17.55 14.97
CA GLU A 175 0.64 -18.84 14.32
C GLU A 175 2.12 -19.27 14.39
N LYS A 176 2.38 -20.55 14.14
CA LYS A 176 3.76 -21.06 14.03
C LYS A 176 4.56 -20.19 13.05
N PHE A 177 5.77 -19.81 13.46
CA PHE A 177 6.66 -18.97 12.64
C PHE A 177 7.04 -19.69 11.33
N PRO A 178 6.91 -19.05 10.15
CA PRO A 178 7.26 -19.66 8.87
C PRO A 178 8.78 -19.82 8.72
N GLU A 179 9.23 -20.93 8.15
CA GLU A 179 10.65 -21.28 8.15
C GLU A 179 11.39 -20.88 6.86
N HIS A 180 10.69 -20.85 5.72
CA HIS A 180 11.33 -20.79 4.39
C HIS A 180 11.24 -19.40 3.73
N PHE A 181 11.86 -18.41 4.36
CA PHE A 181 12.05 -17.07 3.81
C PHE A 181 13.28 -16.37 4.42
N THR A 182 13.70 -15.28 3.81
CA THR A 182 14.66 -14.32 4.37
C THR A 182 14.06 -12.92 4.41
N ILE A 183 14.57 -12.06 5.30
CA ILE A 183 14.11 -10.67 5.40
C ILE A 183 14.31 -9.92 4.08
N SER A 184 15.41 -10.16 3.37
CA SER A 184 15.67 -9.54 2.08
C SER A 184 14.60 -9.87 1.04
N GLU A 185 14.08 -11.09 1.03
CA GLU A 185 13.06 -11.53 0.06
C GLU A 185 11.72 -10.82 0.30
N ILE A 186 11.27 -10.74 1.56
CA ILE A 186 10.00 -10.09 1.89
C ILE A 186 10.08 -8.56 1.81
N ASP A 187 11.24 -7.97 2.09
CA ASP A 187 11.47 -6.53 1.92
C ASP A 187 11.50 -6.15 0.43
N LEU A 188 12.13 -6.98 -0.42
CA LEU A 188 12.11 -6.81 -1.86
C LEU A 188 10.68 -6.93 -2.41
N PHE A 189 9.94 -7.96 -1.99
CA PHE A 189 8.54 -8.13 -2.36
C PHE A 189 7.70 -6.93 -1.92
N SER A 190 7.86 -6.45 -0.69
CA SER A 190 7.12 -5.30 -0.16
C SER A 190 7.42 -4.02 -0.93
N MET A 191 8.68 -3.80 -1.30
CA MET A 191 9.06 -2.66 -2.13
C MET A 191 8.43 -2.75 -3.52
N PHE A 192 8.51 -3.90 -4.17
CA PHE A 192 7.89 -4.12 -5.47
C PHE A 192 6.36 -3.91 -5.42
N LEU A 193 5.67 -4.61 -4.51
CA LEU A 193 4.21 -4.54 -4.46
C LEU A 193 3.69 -3.20 -3.93
N PHE A 194 4.13 -2.77 -2.74
CA PHE A 194 3.53 -1.61 -2.08
C PHE A 194 3.98 -0.29 -2.69
N LYS A 195 5.22 -0.20 -3.18
CA LYS A 195 5.76 1.06 -3.70
C LYS A 195 5.69 1.14 -5.22
N GLU A 196 6.10 0.10 -5.94
CA GLU A 196 6.20 0.16 -7.41
C GLU A 196 4.85 -0.15 -8.08
N VAL A 197 4.13 -1.18 -7.62
CA VAL A 197 2.85 -1.58 -8.21
C VAL A 197 1.66 -0.78 -7.66
N LEU A 198 1.54 -0.66 -6.34
CA LEU A 198 0.38 -0.03 -5.68
C LEU A 198 0.58 1.46 -5.35
N GLU A 199 1.78 2.01 -5.56
CA GLU A 199 2.11 3.42 -5.31
C GLU A 199 1.68 3.95 -3.92
N LEU A 200 1.89 3.16 -2.86
CA LEU A 200 1.62 3.56 -1.46
C LEU A 200 2.73 4.48 -0.93
N VAL A 201 2.92 5.63 -1.58
CA VAL A 201 4.09 6.51 -1.43
C VAL A 201 4.29 7.14 -0.04
N ASP A 202 3.22 7.29 0.73
CA ASP A 202 3.24 7.86 2.09
C ASP A 202 3.07 6.78 3.19
N LEU A 203 3.17 5.49 2.84
CA LEU A 203 3.15 4.38 3.80
C LEU A 203 4.54 4.22 4.44
N ASP A 204 4.79 5.00 5.50
CA ASP A 204 6.02 4.90 6.28
C ASP A 204 5.85 3.96 7.48
N LEU A 205 6.55 2.83 7.43
CA LEU A 205 6.62 1.86 8.53
C LEU A 205 7.89 2.00 9.39
N VAL A 206 8.71 2.99 9.05
CA VAL A 206 9.96 3.33 9.74
C VAL A 206 9.72 4.64 10.50
N THR A 207 10.39 4.83 11.64
CA THR A 207 10.25 6.10 12.36
C THR A 207 10.82 7.26 11.53
N PRO A 208 10.10 8.40 11.39
CA PRO A 208 10.61 9.57 10.66
C PRO A 208 11.90 10.17 11.26
N LEU A 209 12.27 9.75 12.47
CA LEU A 209 13.43 10.23 13.20
C LEU A 209 14.74 9.53 12.80
N ASP A 210 14.67 8.34 12.20
CA ASP A 210 15.84 7.55 11.84
C ASP A 210 15.58 6.62 10.64
N SER A 211 16.05 7.04 9.46
CA SER A 211 15.94 6.27 8.22
C SER A 211 16.86 5.03 8.17
N GLN A 212 17.72 4.84 9.18
CA GLN A 212 18.54 3.64 9.31
C GLN A 212 17.92 2.58 10.23
N SER A 213 16.68 2.77 10.67
CA SER A 213 15.97 1.75 11.44
C SER A 213 15.28 0.69 10.58
N CYS A 214 15.01 -0.47 11.17
CA CYS A 214 14.19 -1.51 10.54
C CYS A 214 12.75 -1.03 10.39
N SER A 215 12.01 -1.61 9.45
CA SER A 215 10.55 -1.48 9.43
C SER A 215 9.97 -2.03 10.73
N ARG A 216 8.92 -1.40 11.26
CA ARG A 216 8.20 -1.91 12.45
C ARG A 216 7.58 -3.27 12.21
N PHE A 217 7.10 -3.47 10.99
CA PHE A 217 6.41 -4.68 10.56
C PHE A 217 6.96 -5.10 9.20
N HIS A 218 7.23 -6.40 9.05
CA HIS A 218 7.46 -6.98 7.74
C HIS A 218 6.21 -7.74 7.28
N PHE A 219 5.95 -7.72 5.97
CA PHE A 219 4.79 -8.35 5.36
C PHE A 219 5.25 -9.50 4.47
N MET A 220 4.74 -10.70 4.74
CA MET A 220 5.01 -11.89 3.93
C MET A 220 3.71 -12.33 3.24
N PRO A 221 3.68 -12.40 1.89
CA PRO A 221 2.53 -12.96 1.19
C PRO A 221 2.40 -14.45 1.50
N ARG A 222 1.16 -14.92 1.67
CA ARG A 222 0.86 -16.32 1.95
C ARG A 222 0.27 -16.97 0.71
N PHE A 223 1.03 -17.90 0.12
CA PHE A 223 0.52 -18.83 -0.87
C PHE A 223 0.44 -20.20 -0.22
N VAL A 224 -0.78 -20.70 -0.04
CA VAL A 224 -1.03 -21.86 0.82
C VAL A 224 -1.65 -23.01 0.05
N ARG A 225 -1.34 -24.21 0.52
CA ARG A 225 -1.99 -25.45 0.11
C ARG A 225 -2.51 -26.17 1.35
N GLU A 226 -3.74 -26.67 1.25
CA GLU A 226 -4.34 -27.51 2.29
C GLU A 226 -3.74 -28.92 2.22
N LEU A 227 -3.33 -29.44 3.38
CA LEU A 227 -2.82 -30.81 3.55
C LEU A 227 -3.89 -31.68 4.24
N PRO A 228 -3.82 -33.02 4.08
CA PRO A 228 -4.70 -33.92 4.82
C PRO A 228 -4.61 -33.72 6.34
N GLY A 229 -5.76 -33.69 7.02
CA GLY A 229 -5.82 -33.54 8.49
C GLY A 229 -5.70 -32.10 8.99
N ASP A 230 -6.29 -31.13 8.27
CA ASP A 230 -6.29 -29.69 8.59
C ASP A 230 -4.89 -29.05 8.68
N GLY A 231 -3.89 -29.67 8.06
CA GLY A 231 -2.57 -29.09 7.91
C GLY A 231 -2.56 -28.03 6.80
N LYS A 232 -1.68 -27.04 6.91
CA LYS A 232 -1.42 -26.08 5.83
C LYS A 232 0.06 -26.01 5.54
N GLU A 233 0.38 -25.97 4.26
CA GLU A 233 1.72 -25.72 3.75
C GLU A 233 1.78 -24.31 3.17
N ILE A 234 2.83 -23.55 3.53
CA ILE A 234 3.09 -22.22 2.97
C ILE A 234 4.25 -22.33 1.99
N LEU A 235 4.04 -21.87 0.77
CA LEU A 235 5.07 -21.83 -0.27
C LEU A 235 6.25 -20.95 0.18
N CYS A 236 7.47 -21.38 -0.10
CA CYS A 236 8.66 -20.61 0.25
C CYS A 236 8.79 -19.33 -0.59
N MET A 237 9.38 -18.28 0.01
CA MET A 237 9.46 -16.96 -0.63
C MET A 237 10.30 -16.96 -1.91
N GLN A 238 11.30 -17.84 -2.01
CA GLN A 238 12.09 -18.00 -3.23
C GLN A 238 11.20 -18.36 -4.44
N GLN A 239 10.22 -19.24 -4.27
CA GLN A 239 9.32 -19.63 -5.36
C GLN A 239 8.33 -18.51 -5.70
N VAL A 240 7.89 -17.73 -4.71
CA VAL A 240 7.06 -16.54 -4.95
C VAL A 240 7.82 -15.51 -5.79
N ILE A 241 9.07 -15.21 -5.45
CA ILE A 241 9.90 -14.27 -6.23
C ILE A 241 10.19 -14.82 -7.62
N LYS A 242 10.50 -16.12 -7.73
CA LYS A 242 10.71 -16.76 -9.03
C LYS A 242 9.47 -16.65 -9.92
N TYR A 243 8.28 -16.93 -9.37
CA TYR A 243 7.02 -16.76 -10.09
C TYR A 243 6.86 -15.33 -10.60
N LEU A 244 7.07 -14.31 -9.76
CA LEU A 244 6.98 -12.90 -10.18
C LEU A 244 7.96 -12.55 -11.31
N LEU A 245 9.18 -13.07 -11.26
CA LEU A 245 10.17 -12.86 -12.31
C LEU A 245 9.77 -13.55 -13.62
N ASP A 246 9.31 -14.79 -13.54
CA ASP A 246 8.89 -15.58 -14.70
C ASP A 246 7.61 -15.01 -15.33
N SER A 247 6.71 -14.42 -14.53
CA SER A 247 5.48 -13.75 -14.98
C SER A 247 5.70 -12.31 -15.48
N SER A 248 6.87 -11.70 -15.22
CA SER A 248 7.19 -10.33 -15.65
C SER A 248 7.61 -10.29 -17.12
N VAL A 249 6.68 -10.65 -18.00
CA VAL A 249 6.87 -10.69 -19.45
C VAL A 249 5.78 -9.89 -20.16
N PRO A 250 6.03 -9.40 -21.40
CA PRO A 250 4.98 -8.80 -22.21
C PRO A 250 3.78 -9.73 -22.35
N LEU A 251 2.59 -9.20 -22.13
CA LEU A 251 1.33 -9.95 -22.27
C LEU A 251 1.18 -10.58 -23.66
N ILE A 252 1.65 -9.85 -24.68
CA ILE A 252 1.68 -10.26 -26.07
C ILE A 252 3.09 -10.02 -26.59
N GLN A 253 3.74 -11.06 -27.12
CA GLN A 253 5.04 -10.91 -27.74
C GLN A 253 4.90 -10.26 -29.13
N GLU A 254 5.90 -9.49 -29.53
CA GLU A 254 5.87 -8.76 -30.80
C GLU A 254 5.72 -9.71 -32.01
N CYS A 255 6.32 -10.90 -31.94
CA CYS A 255 6.19 -11.92 -32.98
C CYS A 255 4.77 -12.48 -33.14
N ASP A 256 3.94 -12.38 -32.10
CA ASP A 256 2.61 -12.96 -32.08
C ASP A 256 1.54 -11.97 -32.55
N LEU A 257 1.86 -10.66 -32.62
CA LEU A 257 0.92 -9.60 -32.97
C LEU A 257 0.16 -9.86 -34.28
N GLU A 258 0.86 -10.31 -35.33
CA GLU A 258 0.22 -10.58 -36.63
C GLU A 258 -0.80 -11.73 -36.54
N SER A 259 -0.49 -12.75 -35.74
CA SER A 259 -1.40 -13.88 -35.52
C SER A 259 -2.61 -13.44 -34.69
N MET A 260 -2.40 -12.61 -33.67
CA MET A 260 -3.48 -12.11 -32.81
C MET A 260 -4.48 -11.24 -33.56
N VAL A 261 -4.01 -10.38 -34.47
CA VAL A 261 -4.90 -9.55 -35.31
C VAL A 261 -5.76 -10.41 -36.25
N LYS A 262 -5.28 -11.59 -36.63
CA LYS A 262 -5.99 -12.53 -37.51
C LYS A 262 -6.86 -13.54 -36.74
N MET A 263 -6.81 -13.55 -35.41
CA MET A 263 -7.64 -14.46 -34.60
C MET A 263 -9.11 -14.25 -34.88
N SER A 264 -9.87 -15.33 -34.86
CA SER A 264 -11.32 -15.23 -34.83
C SER A 264 -11.78 -14.59 -33.52
N GLN A 265 -12.97 -13.99 -33.52
CA GLN A 265 -13.57 -13.41 -32.32
C GLN A 265 -13.64 -14.41 -31.16
N TYR A 266 -13.88 -15.69 -31.46
CA TYR A 266 -13.96 -16.75 -30.46
C TYR A 266 -12.60 -17.04 -29.81
N GLU A 267 -11.54 -17.16 -30.60
CA GLU A 267 -10.18 -17.39 -30.09
C GLU A 267 -9.71 -16.20 -29.25
N TRP A 268 -9.95 -14.98 -29.72
CA TRP A 268 -9.64 -13.76 -28.97
C TRP A 268 -10.38 -13.71 -27.64
N GLN A 269 -11.68 -14.06 -27.62
CA GLN A 269 -12.47 -14.05 -26.39
C GLN A 269 -11.93 -15.04 -25.36
N ASN A 270 -11.56 -16.25 -25.78
CA ASN A 270 -10.96 -17.24 -24.88
C ASN A 270 -9.64 -16.74 -24.29
N PHE A 271 -8.76 -16.18 -25.11
CA PHE A 271 -7.49 -15.59 -24.65
C PHE A 271 -7.74 -14.44 -23.65
N ALA A 272 -8.66 -13.53 -23.96
CA ALA A 272 -8.97 -12.40 -23.09
C ALA A 272 -9.61 -12.83 -21.76
N ASP A 273 -10.43 -13.88 -21.76
CA ASP A 273 -11.08 -14.39 -20.55
C ASP A 273 -10.10 -15.04 -19.57
N GLU A 274 -8.99 -15.63 -20.06
CA GLU A 274 -7.90 -16.14 -19.20
C GLU A 274 -7.18 -15.03 -18.44
N LEU A 275 -7.05 -13.86 -19.07
CA LEU A 275 -6.31 -12.71 -18.53
C LEU A 275 -7.19 -11.74 -17.74
N LYS A 276 -8.50 -11.94 -17.81
CA LYS A 276 -9.48 -10.99 -17.30
C LYS A 276 -9.36 -10.82 -15.78
N GLY A 277 -9.06 -9.59 -15.38
CA GLY A 277 -8.94 -9.23 -13.96
C GLY A 277 -7.53 -9.44 -13.39
N MET A 278 -6.55 -9.76 -14.23
CA MET A 278 -5.13 -9.72 -13.87
C MET A 278 -4.60 -8.27 -13.91
N VAL A 279 -3.59 -8.00 -13.06
CA VAL A 279 -2.82 -6.74 -13.00
C VAL A 279 -1.34 -7.10 -12.94
#